data_AF-A0A2G5SE80-F1
#
_entry.id   AF-A0A2G5SE80-F1
#
_cell.length_a   1.000
_cell.length_b   1.000
_cell.length_c   1.000
_cell.angle_alpha   90.00
_cell.angle_beta   90.00
_cell.angle_gamma   90.00
#
_symmetry.space_group_name_H-M   'P 1'
#
loop_
_entity.id
_entity.type
_entity.pdbx_description
1 polymer ?
#
loop_
_entity_poly.entity_id
_entity_poly.type
_entity_poly.pdbx_seq_one_letter_code
_entity_poly.pdbx_strand_id
1 'polypeptide(L)'
;MNVFSTFPVFIEPPTNDFRAGAELKAMGMSPEVISGLAALDANFKIGFKKVSEDKEATDKFIKDFQDNTDKFINSMNPKDKQIYDFYKKKYGMDQ
;
A
#
# COMPACT_ATOMS: atom_id res chain seq x y z
N MET A 1 12.13 -30.23 -31.17
CA MET A 1 11.40 -29.96 -29.92
C MET A 1 11.90 -28.61 -29.39
N ASN A 2 11.16 -27.54 -29.66
CA ASN A 2 11.45 -26.22 -29.11
C ASN A 2 10.31 -25.87 -28.15
N VAL A 3 10.59 -25.92 -26.85
CA VAL A 3 9.68 -25.52 -25.78
C VAL A 3 9.77 -24.00 -25.59
N PHE A 4 9.27 -23.25 -26.57
CA PHE A 4 9.02 -21.83 -26.37
C PHE A 4 7.75 -21.66 -25.55
N SER A 5 7.87 -20.81 -24.52
CA SER A 5 6.78 -20.03 -23.93
C SER A 5 5.60 -20.77 -23.32
N THR A 6 5.66 -20.93 -22.00
CA THR A 6 4.52 -20.64 -21.12
C THR A 6 5.04 -20.20 -19.75
N PHE A 7 5.65 -19.02 -19.68
CA PHE A 7 5.38 -18.21 -18.49
C PHE A 7 3.92 -17.77 -18.65
N PRO A 8 3.00 -18.14 -17.75
CA PRO A 8 1.72 -17.47 -17.74
C PRO A 8 2.02 -15.99 -17.48
N VAL A 9 1.83 -15.18 -18.52
CA VAL A 9 1.61 -13.75 -18.36
C VAL A 9 0.49 -13.67 -17.34
N PHE A 10 0.83 -13.21 -16.13
CA PHE A 10 -0.17 -12.85 -15.15
C PHE A 10 -0.89 -11.65 -15.75
N ILE A 11 -1.96 -11.93 -16.50
CA ILE A 11 -2.91 -10.90 -16.93
C ILE A 11 -3.66 -10.54 -15.65
N GLU A 12 -3.05 -9.69 -14.83
CA GLU A 12 -3.73 -9.05 -13.73
C GLU A 12 -4.72 -8.04 -14.34
N PRO A 13 -6.02 -8.13 -14.02
CA PRO A 13 -7.01 -7.18 -14.50
C PRO A 13 -6.64 -5.77 -14.02
N PRO A 14 -7.11 -4.71 -14.70
CA PRO A 14 -6.90 -3.35 -14.23
C PRO A 14 -7.87 -3.08 -13.08
N THR A 15 -7.60 -3.63 -11.91
CA THR A 15 -8.39 -3.41 -10.70
C THR A 15 -7.69 -2.36 -9.84
N ASN A 16 -8.47 -1.65 -9.03
CA ASN A 16 -8.01 -0.70 -8.02
C ASN A 16 -7.17 -1.35 -6.90
N ASP A 17 -6.39 -2.38 -7.24
CA ASP A 17 -5.60 -3.16 -6.34
C ASP A 17 -4.49 -2.28 -5.81
N PHE A 18 -4.45 -2.22 -4.48
CA PHE A 18 -3.30 -1.74 -3.75
C PHE A 18 -2.05 -2.37 -4.38
N ARG A 19 -1.29 -1.58 -5.15
CA ARG A 19 -0.23 -2.09 -6.06
C ARG A 19 0.84 -2.88 -5.33
N ALA A 20 1.01 -2.61 -4.03
CA ALA A 20 1.94 -3.31 -3.16
C ALA A 20 1.36 -4.61 -2.55
N GLY A 21 0.06 -4.85 -2.64
CA GLY A 21 -0.63 -5.93 -1.93
C GLY A 21 -0.16 -7.32 -2.33
N ALA A 22 0.03 -7.57 -3.63
CA ALA A 22 0.55 -8.85 -4.12
C ALA A 22 1.99 -9.12 -3.64
N GLU A 23 2.83 -8.08 -3.61
CA GLU A 23 4.22 -8.19 -3.15
C GLU A 23 4.31 -8.37 -1.63
N LEU A 24 3.55 -7.59 -0.85
CA LEU A 24 3.50 -7.74 0.60
C LEU A 24 2.96 -9.12 0.99
N LYS A 25 1.96 -9.63 0.26
CA LYS A 25 1.46 -11.00 0.40
C LYS A 25 2.56 -12.02 0.11
N ALA A 26 3.31 -11.85 -0.97
CA ALA A 26 4.43 -12.72 -1.34
C ALA A 26 5.57 -12.68 -0.30
N MET A 27 5.77 -11.54 0.38
CA MET A 27 6.68 -11.41 1.51
C MET A 27 6.15 -12.03 2.81
N GLY A 28 4.89 -12.50 2.82
CA GLY A 28 4.27 -13.17 3.95
C GLY A 28 3.56 -12.25 4.93
N MET A 29 3.16 -11.05 4.49
CA MET A 29 2.36 -10.13 5.29
C MET A 29 0.93 -10.66 5.46
N SER A 30 0.35 -10.45 6.64
CA SER A 30 -1.00 -10.88 6.98
C SER A 30 -2.07 -10.24 6.08
N PRO A 31 -3.09 -11.00 5.61
CA PRO A 31 -4.17 -10.46 4.78
C PRO A 31 -4.92 -9.28 5.42
N GLU A 32 -5.06 -9.27 6.76
CA GLU A 32 -5.69 -8.20 7.52
C GLU A 32 -4.91 -6.90 7.39
N VAL A 33 -3.57 -6.97 7.47
CA VAL A 33 -2.69 -5.81 7.33
C VAL A 33 -2.72 -5.29 5.90
N ILE A 34 -2.66 -6.17 4.91
CA ILE A 34 -2.78 -5.80 3.49
C ILE A 34 -4.12 -5.13 3.21
N SER A 35 -5.22 -5.64 3.79
CA SER A 35 -6.55 -5.05 3.64
C SER A 35 -6.62 -3.66 4.28
N GLY A 36 -5.99 -3.47 5.44
CA GLY A 36 -5.90 -2.14 6.07
C GLY A 36 -5.05 -1.15 5.26
N LEU A 37 -3.93 -1.59 4.68
CA LEU A 37 -3.12 -0.75 3.78
C LEU A 37 -3.90 -0.37 2.50
N ALA A 38 -4.66 -1.31 1.94
CA ALA A 38 -5.53 -1.04 0.79
C ALA A 38 -6.64 -0.03 1.14
N ALA A 39 -7.22 -0.13 2.34
CA ALA A 39 -8.20 0.84 2.82
C ALA A 39 -7.59 2.25 3.00
N LEU A 40 -6.36 2.34 3.52
CA LEU A 40 -5.63 3.61 3.62
C LEU A 40 -5.40 4.23 2.23
N ASP A 41 -4.92 3.45 1.25
CA ASP A 41 -4.71 3.93 -0.13
C ASP A 41 -6.01 4.44 -0.77
N ALA A 42 -7.12 3.70 -0.60
CA ALA A 42 -8.42 4.13 -1.08
C ALA A 42 -8.91 5.42 -0.39
N ASN A 43 -8.76 5.51 0.93
CA ASN A 43 -9.12 6.70 1.71
C ASN A 43 -8.30 7.92 1.28
N PHE A 44 -7.00 7.74 1.02
CA PHE A 44 -6.16 8.81 0.49
C PHE A 44 -6.67 9.32 -0.85
N LYS A 45 -6.89 8.42 -1.83
CA LYS A 45 -7.37 8.79 -3.17
C LYS A 45 -8.70 9.54 -3.13
N ILE A 46 -9.65 9.05 -2.34
CA ILE A 46 -10.99 9.65 -2.22
C ILE A 46 -10.92 10.97 -1.45
N GLY A 47 -10.22 11.00 -0.32
CA GLY A 47 -10.12 12.17 0.54
C GLY A 47 -9.33 13.30 -0.11
N PHE A 48 -8.16 12.99 -0.69
CA PHE A 48 -7.32 13.94 -1.40
C PHE A 48 -8.06 14.61 -2.55
N LYS A 49 -8.80 13.85 -3.37
CA LYS A 49 -9.62 14.42 -4.46
C LYS A 49 -10.69 15.40 -3.98
N LYS A 50 -11.21 15.24 -2.76
CA LYS A 50 -12.23 16.15 -2.19
C LYS A 50 -11.62 17.44 -1.67
N VAL A 51 -10.38 17.40 -1.21
CA VAL A 51 -9.70 18.56 -0.60
C VAL A 51 -8.72 19.23 -1.55
N SER A 52 -8.40 18.64 -2.71
CA SER A 52 -7.32 19.08 -3.61
C SER A 52 -7.46 20.50 -4.16
N GLU A 53 -8.65 21.09 -4.09
CA GLU A 53 -8.91 22.47 -4.53
C GLU A 53 -8.64 23.51 -3.42
N ASP A 54 -8.44 23.06 -2.17
CA ASP A 54 -8.15 23.89 -1.00
C ASP A 54 -6.84 23.45 -0.35
N LYS A 55 -5.88 24.37 -0.32
CA LYS A 55 -4.54 24.10 0.22
C LYS A 55 -4.56 23.82 1.73
N GLU A 56 -5.33 24.58 2.51
CA GLU A 56 -5.38 24.41 3.97
C GLU A 56 -6.08 23.09 4.32
N ALA A 57 -7.16 22.77 3.61
CA ALA A 57 -7.85 21.48 3.75
C ALA A 57 -6.95 20.31 3.31
N THR A 58 -6.16 20.49 2.25
CA THR A 58 -5.20 19.48 1.78
C THR A 58 -4.09 19.24 2.81
N ASP A 59 -3.48 20.30 3.34
CA ASP A 59 -2.40 20.18 4.33
C ASP A 59 -2.91 19.50 5.61
N LYS A 60 -4.12 19.86 6.07
CA LYS A 60 -4.77 19.21 7.20
C LYS A 60 -5.08 17.73 6.91
N PHE A 61 -5.63 17.43 5.74
CA PHE A 61 -5.93 16.06 5.33
C PHE A 61 -4.68 15.19 5.28
N ILE A 62 -3.57 15.70 4.72
CA ILE A 62 -2.29 14.98 4.66
C ILE A 62 -1.80 14.68 6.08
N LYS A 63 -1.85 15.66 6.99
CA LYS A 63 -1.44 15.46 8.38
C LYS A 63 -2.29 14.43 9.10
N ASP A 64 -3.62 14.53 9.00
CA ASP A 64 -4.55 13.58 9.61
C ASP A 64 -4.36 12.17 9.00
N PHE A 65 -4.07 12.08 7.71
CA PHE A 65 -3.78 10.84 7.02
C PHE A 65 -2.46 10.21 7.49
N GLN A 66 -1.40 11.01 7.67
CA GLN A 66 -0.12 10.57 8.22
C GLN A 66 -0.29 10.01 9.64
N ASP A 67 -0.97 10.75 10.52
CA ASP A 67 -1.23 10.31 11.90
C ASP A 67 -2.00 8.97 11.95
N ASN A 68 -2.99 8.80 11.07
CA ASN A 68 -3.76 7.55 10.99
C ASN A 68 -2.94 6.40 10.41
N THR A 69 -2.11 6.67 9.40
CA THR A 69 -1.20 5.69 8.81
C THR A 69 -0.17 5.21 9.83
N ASP A 70 0.42 6.14 10.60
CA ASP A 70 1.38 5.82 11.66
C ASP A 70 0.75 5.01 12.78
N LYS A 71 -0.47 5.35 13.21
CA LYS A 71 -1.22 4.54 14.19
C LYS A 71 -1.46 3.13 13.67
N PHE A 72 -1.83 2.99 12.40
CA PHE A 72 -2.04 1.68 11.78
C PHE A 72 -0.75 0.86 11.72
N ILE A 73 0.35 1.45 11.24
CA ILE A 73 1.67 0.80 11.18
C ILE A 73 2.14 0.38 12.59
N ASN A 74 1.95 1.23 13.59
CA ASN A 74 2.30 0.92 14.98
C ASN A 74 1.41 -0.17 15.60
N SER A 75 0.20 -0.37 15.08
CA SER A 75 -0.70 -1.46 15.50
C SER A 75 -0.38 -2.81 14.85
N MET A 76 0.45 -2.83 13.79
CA MET A 76 0.87 -4.07 13.14
C MET A 76 1.69 -4.93 14.10
N ASN A 77 1.57 -6.26 13.96
CA ASN A 77 2.45 -7.16 14.70
C ASN A 77 3.92 -7.01 14.22
N PRO A 78 4.91 -7.43 15.03
CA PRO A 78 6.32 -7.24 14.71
C PRO A 78 6.76 -7.87 13.36
N LYS A 79 6.13 -8.98 12.96
CA LYS A 79 6.44 -9.67 11.71
C LYS A 79 5.99 -8.85 10.50
N ASP A 80 4.74 -8.39 10.52
CA ASP A 80 4.17 -7.55 9.45
C ASP A 80 4.89 -6.20 9.38
N LYS A 81 5.25 -5.63 10.53
CA LYS A 81 6.06 -4.40 10.59
C LYS A 81 7.44 -4.59 9.96
N GLN A 82 8.13 -5.71 10.21
CA GLN A 82 9.41 -6.01 9.56
C GLN A 82 9.27 -6.14 8.04
N ILE A 83 8.20 -6.78 7.56
CA ILE A 83 7.92 -6.91 6.13
C ILE A 83 7.66 -5.52 5.52
N TYR A 84 6.88 -4.68 6.20
CA TYR A 84 6.62 -3.30 5.77
C TYR A 84 7.90 -2.44 5.75
N ASP A 85 8.76 -2.58 6.76
CA ASP A 85 10.06 -1.88 6.81
C ASP A 85 11.02 -2.36 5.70
N PHE A 86 11.04 -3.67 5.41
CA PHE A 86 11.79 -4.22 4.27
C PHE A 86 11.26 -3.71 2.93
N TYR A 87 9.93 -3.65 2.78
CA TYR A 87 9.28 -3.09 1.61
C TYR A 87 9.68 -1.62 1.40
N LYS A 88 9.61 -0.78 2.44
CA LYS A 88 10.03 0.64 2.36
C LYS A 88 11.49 0.76 1.92
N LYS A 89 12.40 0.00 2.54
CA LYS A 89 13.82 0.01 2.20
C LYS A 89 14.09 -0.43 0.76
N LYS A 90 13.37 -1.44 0.26
CA LYS A 90 13.51 -1.93 -1.12
C LYS A 90 13.20 -0.85 -2.16
N TYR A 91 12.26 0.04 -1.85
CA TYR A 91 11.80 1.09 -2.76
C TYR A 91 12.31 2.50 -2.40
N GLY A 92 13.19 2.64 -1.42
CA GLY A 92 13.73 3.94 -0.99
C GLY A 92 12.68 4.85 -0.35
N MET A 93 11.64 4.27 0.27
CA MET A 93 10.57 4.99 0.97
C MET A 93 10.87 5.15 2.47
N ASP A 94 12.13 5.01 2.87
CA ASP A 94 12.63 5.10 4.25
C ASP A 94 13.05 6.53 4.66
N GLN A 95 12.53 7.56 3.97
CA GLN A 95 12.84 8.98 4.21
C GLN A 95 12.36 9.49 5.57
#